data_AF-A0A5B9Q750-F1
#
_entry.id   AF-A0A5B9Q750-F1
#
_cell.length_a   1.000
_cell.length_b   1.000
_cell.length_c   1.000
_cell.angle_alpha   90.00
_cell.angle_beta   90.00
_cell.angle_gamma   90.00
#
_symmetry.space_group_name_H-M   'P 1'
#
loop_
_entity.id
_entity.type
_entity.pdbx_description
1 polymer ?
#
loop_
_entity_poly.entity_id
_entity_poly.type
_entity_poly.pdbx_seq_one_letter_code
_entity_poly.pdbx_strand_id
1 'polypeptide(L)'
;MSHFAALMLSATSTTRWPDSIDATITASYLAVILGIPILGYVVMVLDFRRWLRSLRRSLVIVSRAVTTVPYWALLERPACLRAFDLKMPCTEAEVLAAYREKAKTMHPDRGGDLKSFLRLQKNVDKALKLVRGNEGDSSGS
;
A
#
# COMPACT_ATOMS: atom_id res chain seq x y z
N MET A 1 91.56 9.15 -48.68
CA MET A 1 90.55 10.22 -48.42
C MET A 1 89.21 9.73 -48.95
N SER A 2 88.13 10.03 -48.23
CA SER A 2 86.71 10.00 -48.66
C SER A 2 86.03 8.67 -49.04
N HIS A 3 85.72 7.83 -48.03
CA HIS A 3 84.62 6.84 -48.08
C HIS A 3 83.76 6.92 -46.80
N PHE A 4 83.17 8.08 -46.51
CA PHE A 4 82.35 8.30 -45.30
C PHE A 4 81.16 9.24 -45.57
N ALA A 5 80.41 9.00 -46.64
CA ALA A 5 79.33 9.91 -47.06
C ALA A 5 77.96 9.23 -47.30
N ALA A 6 77.72 8.02 -46.79
CA ALA A 6 76.52 7.26 -47.16
C ALA A 6 75.75 6.65 -45.97
N LEU A 7 75.63 7.37 -44.85
CA LEU A 7 74.86 6.88 -43.70
C LEU A 7 74.14 7.99 -42.91
N MET A 8 73.45 8.88 -43.62
CA MET A 8 72.49 9.81 -43.02
C MET A 8 71.18 9.81 -43.83
N LEU A 9 70.56 8.63 -43.94
CA LEU A 9 69.11 8.55 -44.21
C LEU A 9 68.39 8.87 -42.90
N SER A 10 68.29 10.17 -42.58
CA SER A 10 67.32 10.64 -41.59
C SER A 10 65.93 10.45 -42.18
N ALA A 11 65.31 9.32 -41.87
CA ALA A 11 63.88 9.12 -42.07
C ALA A 11 63.14 10.07 -41.12
N THR A 12 62.88 11.30 -41.55
CA THR A 12 61.95 12.20 -40.87
C THR A 12 60.54 11.72 -41.18
N SER A 13 60.08 10.69 -40.46
CA SER A 13 58.65 10.39 -40.40
C SER A 13 58.00 11.49 -39.58
N THR A 14 57.46 12.51 -40.24
CA THR A 14 56.53 13.48 -39.66
C THR A 14 55.17 12.82 -39.44
N THR A 15 55.12 11.82 -38.55
CA THR A 15 53.85 11.30 -38.04
C THR A 15 53.20 12.41 -37.23
N ARG A 16 52.17 13.02 -37.81
CA ARG A 16 51.44 14.15 -37.26
C ARG A 16 50.49 13.63 -36.20
N TRP A 17 51.03 13.41 -35.00
CA TRP A 17 50.24 13.03 -33.85
C TRP A 17 49.07 14.02 -33.63
N PRO A 18 47.86 13.55 -33.31
CA PRO A 18 47.47 12.14 -33.13
C PRO A 18 47.03 11.44 -34.43
N ASP A 19 47.38 10.15 -34.55
CA ASP A 19 46.90 9.30 -35.63
C ASP A 19 45.42 8.91 -35.39
N SER A 20 44.70 8.58 -36.46
CA SER A 20 43.29 8.14 -36.37
C SER A 20 43.10 6.94 -35.42
N ILE A 21 44.11 6.06 -35.34
CA ILE A 21 44.14 4.92 -34.44
C ILE A 21 44.16 5.38 -32.97
N ASP A 22 45.01 6.33 -32.61
CA ASP A 22 45.11 6.87 -31.25
C ASP A 22 43.81 7.53 -30.80
N ALA A 23 43.14 8.22 -31.72
CA ALA A 23 41.85 8.83 -31.46
C ALA A 23 40.77 7.76 -31.19
N THR A 24 40.71 6.70 -32.01
CA THR A 24 39.76 5.61 -31.79
C THR A 24 40.01 4.85 -30.49
N ILE A 25 41.27 4.57 -30.15
CA ILE A 25 41.64 3.90 -28.90
C ILE A 25 41.23 4.78 -27.72
N THR A 26 41.58 6.06 -27.72
CA THR A 26 41.24 7.00 -26.65
C THR A 26 39.73 7.14 -26.48
N ALA A 27 38.98 7.28 -27.58
CA ALA A 27 37.52 7.35 -27.56
C ALA A 27 36.89 6.06 -27.00
N SER A 28 37.41 4.89 -27.38
CA SER A 28 36.93 3.60 -26.86
C SER A 28 37.16 3.46 -25.35
N TYR A 29 38.34 3.87 -24.86
CA TYR A 29 38.63 3.87 -23.42
C TYR A 29 37.71 4.82 -22.66
N LEU A 30 37.50 6.03 -23.16
CA LEU A 30 36.56 6.98 -22.56
C LEU A 30 35.13 6.44 -22.54
N ALA A 31 34.69 5.81 -23.64
CA ALA A 31 33.37 5.20 -23.73
C ALA A 31 33.19 4.09 -22.69
N VAL A 32 34.21 3.27 -22.43
CA VAL A 32 34.15 2.22 -21.40
C VAL A 32 34.17 2.81 -19.99
N ILE A 33 35.08 3.76 -19.72
CA ILE A 33 35.25 4.40 -18.41
C ILE A 33 33.98 5.15 -17.98
N LEU A 34 33.30 5.82 -18.91
CA LEU A 34 32.05 6.52 -18.62
C LEU A 34 30.83 5.62 -18.76
N GLY A 35 30.85 4.69 -19.71
CA GLY A 35 29.73 3.81 -20.01
C GLY A 35 29.42 2.85 -18.86
N ILE A 36 30.43 2.26 -18.21
CA ILE A 36 30.23 1.32 -17.10
C ILE A 36 29.52 1.99 -15.91
N PRO A 37 29.98 3.14 -15.38
CA PRO A 37 29.29 3.85 -14.29
C PRO A 37 27.87 4.28 -14.66
N ILE A 38 27.66 4.80 -15.88
CA ILE A 38 26.34 5.24 -16.35
C ILE A 38 25.39 4.04 -16.41
N LEU A 39 25.85 2.92 -16.99
CA LEU A 39 25.06 1.70 -17.09
C LEU A 39 24.71 1.16 -15.69
N GLY A 40 25.69 1.11 -14.78
CA GLY A 40 25.48 0.70 -13.39
C GLY A 40 24.46 1.58 -12.68
N TYR A 41 24.54 2.90 -12.86
CA TYR A 41 23.59 3.86 -12.29
C TYR A 41 22.17 3.63 -12.83
N VAL A 42 22.01 3.43 -14.14
CA VAL A 42 20.71 3.14 -14.76
C VAL A 42 20.11 1.85 -14.19
N VAL A 43 20.90 0.78 -14.10
CA VAL A 43 20.44 -0.50 -13.52
C VAL A 43 20.01 -0.32 -12.06
N MET A 44 20.81 0.39 -11.25
CA MET A 44 20.48 0.68 -9.85
C MET A 44 19.16 1.46 -9.72
N VAL A 45 18.95 2.49 -10.55
CA VAL A 45 17.72 3.29 -10.54
C VAL A 45 16.50 2.45 -10.96
N LEU A 46 16.64 1.59 -11.97
CA LEU A 46 15.57 0.71 -12.41
C LEU A 46 15.18 -0.30 -11.32
N ASP A 47 16.17 -0.90 -10.65
CA ASP A 47 15.92 -1.85 -9.57
C ASP A 47 15.26 -1.17 -8.37
N PHE A 48 15.75 0.01 -7.98
CA PHE A 48 15.13 0.80 -6.91
C PHE A 48 13.67 1.15 -7.19
N ARG A 49 13.35 1.54 -8.44
CA ARG A 49 11.95 1.79 -8.86
C ARG A 49 11.10 0.53 -8.80
N ARG A 50 11.67 -0.62 -9.17
CA ARG A 50 10.98 -1.92 -9.08
C ARG A 50 10.71 -2.31 -7.63
N TRP A 51 11.69 -2.11 -6.75
CA TRP A 51 11.57 -2.33 -5.31
C TRP A 51 10.46 -1.48 -4.70
N LEU A 52 10.44 -0.17 -4.99
CA LEU A 52 9.37 0.74 -4.52
C LEU A 52 7.98 0.31 -5.00
N ARG A 53 7.86 -0.16 -6.26
CA ARG A 53 6.58 -0.65 -6.79
C ARG A 53 6.10 -1.91 -6.07
N SER A 54 7.01 -2.81 -5.70
CA SER A 54 6.70 -3.99 -4.89
C SER A 54 6.23 -3.59 -3.49
N LEU A 55 6.98 -2.69 -2.84
CA LEU A 55 6.68 -2.21 -1.50
C LEU A 55 5.32 -1.53 -1.42
N ARG A 56 4.95 -0.74 -2.43
CA ARG A 56 3.61 -0.13 -2.52
C ARG A 56 2.50 -1.17 -2.58
N ARG A 57 2.69 -2.30 -3.28
CA ARG A 57 1.69 -3.38 -3.34
C ARG A 57 1.54 -4.06 -1.98
N SER A 58 2.65 -4.38 -1.33
CA SER A 58 2.63 -4.98 0.01
C SER A 58 1.97 -4.04 1.02
N LEU A 59 2.29 -2.75 0.97
CA LEU A 59 1.69 -1.75 1.86
C LEU A 59 0.18 -1.65 1.68
N VAL A 60 -0.33 -1.69 0.44
CA VAL A 60 -1.77 -1.67 0.17
C VAL A 60 -2.48 -2.93 0.69
N ILE A 61 -1.84 -4.09 0.59
CA ILE A 61 -2.38 -5.35 1.11
C ILE A 61 -2.45 -5.28 2.64
N VAL A 62 -1.34 -4.87 3.29
CA VAL A 62 -1.28 -4.73 4.74
C VAL A 62 -2.25 -3.67 5.24
N SER A 63 -2.34 -2.51 4.58
CA SER A 63 -3.27 -1.45 5.00
C SER A 63 -4.72 -1.91 4.93
N ARG A 64 -5.09 -2.70 3.91
CA ARG A 64 -6.43 -3.31 3.80
C ARG A 64 -6.67 -4.40 4.82
N ALA A 65 -5.64 -5.15 5.21
CA ALA A 65 -5.73 -6.15 6.27
C ALA A 65 -5.88 -5.49 7.65
N VAL A 66 -5.27 -4.32 7.88
CA VAL A 66 -5.35 -3.60 9.16
C VAL A 66 -6.68 -2.87 9.34
N THR A 67 -7.38 -2.48 8.26
CA THR A 67 -8.70 -1.82 8.36
C THR A 67 -9.86 -2.77 8.69
N THR A 68 -9.64 -4.08 8.79
CA THR A 68 -10.65 -4.94 9.40
C THR A 68 -10.72 -4.62 10.89
N VAL A 69 -11.88 -4.13 11.35
CA VAL A 69 -12.15 -3.79 12.75
C VAL A 69 -11.60 -4.91 13.65
N PRO A 70 -10.63 -4.62 14.53
CA PRO A 70 -9.97 -5.67 15.28
C PRO A 70 -10.98 -6.35 16.21
N TYR A 71 -10.79 -7.65 16.45
CA TYR A 71 -11.77 -8.45 17.19
C TYR A 71 -12.07 -7.90 18.60
N TRP A 72 -11.10 -7.26 19.25
CA TRP A 72 -11.29 -6.61 20.55
C TRP A 72 -12.28 -5.44 20.49
N ALA A 73 -12.28 -4.66 19.40
CA ALA A 73 -13.27 -3.61 19.18
C ALA A 73 -14.68 -4.19 18.90
N LEU A 74 -14.77 -5.46 18.46
CA LEU A 74 -16.04 -6.18 18.39
C LEU A 74 -16.50 -6.71 19.76
N LEU A 75 -15.59 -6.92 20.71
CA LEU A 75 -15.92 -7.34 22.08
C LEU A 75 -16.51 -6.21 22.92
N GLU A 76 -16.09 -4.96 22.70
CA GLU A 76 -16.65 -3.80 23.39
C GLU A 76 -18.12 -3.51 23.01
N ARG A 77 -18.58 -4.04 21.87
CA ARG A 77 -19.96 -3.85 21.41
C ARG A 77 -20.88 -4.94 21.99
N PRO A 78 -21.88 -4.60 22.81
CA PRO A 78 -22.79 -5.60 23.35
C PRO A 78 -23.53 -6.29 22.21
N ALA A 79 -23.72 -7.61 22.34
CA ALA A 79 -24.25 -8.47 21.27
C ALA A 79 -25.62 -7.99 20.73
N CYS A 80 -26.42 -7.31 21.56
CA CYS A 80 -27.68 -6.70 21.16
C CYS A 80 -27.51 -5.57 20.14
N LEU A 81 -26.54 -4.65 20.32
CA LEU A 81 -26.27 -3.56 19.38
C LEU A 81 -25.60 -4.03 18.10
N ARG A 82 -24.74 -5.06 18.20
CA ARG A 82 -24.13 -5.70 17.03
C ARG A 82 -25.19 -6.28 16.09
N ALA A 83 -26.30 -6.78 16.63
CA ALA A 83 -27.41 -7.29 15.83
C ALA A 83 -28.12 -6.19 15.02
N PHE A 84 -27.99 -4.90 15.37
CA PHE A 84 -28.58 -3.76 14.64
C PHE A 84 -27.53 -2.90 13.93
N ASP A 85 -26.24 -3.27 14.03
CA ASP A 85 -25.09 -2.48 13.58
C ASP A 85 -25.05 -1.04 14.14
N LEU A 86 -25.62 -0.82 15.33
CA LEU A 86 -25.66 0.48 16.01
C LEU A 86 -24.44 0.68 16.94
N LYS A 87 -23.78 1.84 16.88
CA LYS A 87 -22.64 2.18 17.75
C LYS A 87 -23.14 2.98 18.96
N MET A 88 -22.46 2.87 20.10
CA MET A 88 -22.72 3.78 21.24
C MET A 88 -22.03 5.12 20.99
N PRO A 89 -22.59 6.25 21.48
CA PRO A 89 -23.94 6.38 22.04
C PRO A 89 -25.00 6.29 20.93
N CYS A 90 -26.10 5.57 21.19
CA CYS A 90 -27.26 5.53 20.30
C CYS A 90 -28.53 5.84 21.08
N THR A 91 -29.53 6.43 20.42
CA THR A 91 -30.79 6.82 21.05
C THR A 91 -31.84 5.71 20.96
N GLU A 92 -32.86 5.73 21.82
CA GLU A 92 -33.99 4.79 21.72
C GLU A 92 -34.66 4.84 20.34
N ALA A 93 -34.77 6.03 19.76
CA ALA A 93 -35.35 6.25 18.45
C ALA A 93 -34.57 5.52 17.34
N GLU A 94 -33.23 5.55 17.41
CA GLU A 94 -32.35 4.84 16.47
C GLU A 94 -32.48 3.32 16.59
N VAL A 95 -32.55 2.80 17.82
CA VAL A 95 -32.75 1.36 18.06
C VAL A 95 -34.08 0.89 17.46
N LEU A 96 -35.16 1.66 17.67
CA LEU A 96 -36.47 1.34 17.12
C LEU A 96 -36.53 1.48 15.59
N ALA A 97 -35.84 2.47 15.02
CA ALA A 97 -35.74 2.63 13.57
C ALA A 97 -35.05 1.42 12.92
N ALA A 98 -33.89 1.03 13.45
CA ALA A 98 -33.14 -0.14 12.98
C ALA A 98 -33.95 -1.45 13.15
N TYR A 99 -34.70 -1.57 14.25
CA TYR A 99 -35.61 -2.70 14.45
C TYR A 99 -36.70 -2.75 13.37
N ARG A 100 -37.36 -1.64 13.06
CA ARG A 100 -38.43 -1.60 12.04
C ARG A 100 -37.90 -2.01 10.67
N GLU A 101 -36.69 -1.60 10.30
CA GLU A 101 -36.07 -2.01 9.05
C GLU A 101 -35.76 -3.51 9.02
N LYS A 102 -35.18 -4.06 10.09
CA LYS A 102 -34.89 -5.50 10.18
C LYS A 102 -36.14 -6.36 10.31
N ALA A 103 -37.16 -5.89 11.01
CA ALA A 103 -38.43 -6.58 11.13
C ALA A 103 -39.12 -6.69 9.76
N LYS A 104 -39.08 -5.64 8.93
CA LYS A 104 -39.63 -5.67 7.57
C LYS A 104 -38.96 -6.71 6.68
N THR A 105 -37.66 -6.93 6.82
CA THR A 105 -36.91 -7.87 5.98
C THR A 105 -36.97 -9.31 6.52
N MET A 106 -37.07 -9.49 7.83
CA MET A 106 -37.01 -10.80 8.51
C MET A 106 -38.38 -11.34 8.96
N HIS A 107 -39.50 -10.68 8.60
CA HIS A 107 -40.83 -11.07 9.05
C HIS A 107 -41.21 -12.49 8.54
N PRO A 108 -41.75 -13.37 9.39
CA PRO A 108 -42.16 -14.72 8.99
C PRO A 108 -43.20 -14.73 7.87
N ASP A 109 -44.13 -13.76 7.86
CA ASP A 109 -45.13 -13.62 6.79
C ASP A 109 -44.53 -13.33 5.40
N ARG A 110 -43.24 -12.96 5.33
CA ARG A 110 -42.49 -12.77 4.08
C ARG A 110 -41.53 -13.93 3.78
N GLY A 111 -41.72 -15.07 4.45
CA GLY A 111 -40.84 -16.24 4.33
C GLY A 111 -39.64 -16.24 5.27
N GLY A 112 -39.62 -15.37 6.29
CA GLY A 112 -38.58 -15.34 7.32
C GLY A 112 -38.67 -16.49 8.33
N ASP A 113 -37.58 -16.79 9.03
CA ASP A 113 -37.55 -17.78 10.11
C ASP A 113 -38.10 -17.19 11.41
N LEU A 114 -39.15 -17.79 11.97
CA LEU A 114 -39.75 -17.38 13.25
C LEU A 114 -38.71 -17.35 14.39
N LYS A 115 -37.78 -18.30 14.42
CA LYS A 115 -36.76 -18.36 15.48
C LYS A 115 -35.78 -17.20 15.37
N SER A 116 -35.42 -16.79 14.16
CA SER A 116 -34.60 -15.60 13.90
C SER A 116 -35.31 -14.32 14.33
N PHE A 117 -36.62 -14.21 14.08
CA PHE A 117 -37.43 -13.05 14.48
C PHE A 117 -37.55 -12.91 16.01
N LEU A 118 -37.79 -14.01 16.74
CA LEU A 118 -37.83 -13.99 18.21
C LEU A 118 -36.48 -13.60 18.82
N ARG A 119 -35.36 -13.98 18.18
CA ARG A 119 -34.02 -13.53 18.60
C ARG A 119 -33.82 -12.04 18.36
N LEU A 120 -34.31 -11.51 17.24
CA LEU A 120 -34.30 -10.08 16.95
C LEU A 120 -35.04 -9.31 18.02
N GLN A 121 -36.24 -9.75 18.39
CA GLN A 121 -37.07 -9.12 19.44
C GLN A 121 -36.34 -9.10 20.80
N LYS A 122 -35.79 -10.24 21.23
CA LYS A 122 -34.98 -10.31 22.47
C LYS A 122 -33.78 -9.36 22.46
N ASN A 123 -33.17 -9.12 21.28
CA ASN A 123 -32.05 -8.21 21.16
C ASN A 123 -32.48 -6.75 21.25
N VAL A 124 -33.64 -6.37 20.71
CA VAL A 124 -34.20 -5.01 20.88
C VAL A 124 -34.45 -4.72 22.35
N ASP A 125 -35.10 -5.63 23.07
CA ASP A 125 -35.42 -5.42 24.48
C ASP A 125 -34.16 -5.18 25.31
N LYS A 126 -33.09 -5.93 25.00
CA LYS A 126 -31.77 -5.74 25.63
C LYS A 126 -31.11 -4.42 25.24
N ALA A 127 -31.22 -4.00 23.99
CA ALA A 127 -30.65 -2.74 23.51
C ALA A 127 -31.35 -1.54 24.16
N LEU A 128 -32.69 -1.54 24.25
CA LEU A 128 -33.45 -0.48 24.91
C LEU A 128 -33.13 -0.38 26.40
N LYS A 129 -32.99 -1.52 27.11
CA LYS A 129 -32.55 -1.52 28.51
C LYS A 129 -31.16 -0.90 28.68
N LEU A 130 -30.26 -1.16 27.74
CA LEU A 130 -28.89 -0.64 27.79
C LEU A 130 -28.84 0.87 27.52
N VAL A 131 -29.58 1.36 26.53
CA VAL A 131 -29.67 2.81 26.24
C VAL A 131 -30.30 3.56 27.41
N ARG A 132 -31.41 3.06 27.97
CA ARG A 132 -32.07 3.64 29.15
C ARG A 132 -31.18 3.69 30.39
N GLY A 133 -30.44 2.62 30.66
CA GLY A 133 -29.49 2.60 31.77
C GLY A 133 -28.40 3.65 31.60
N ASN A 134 -27.92 3.85 30.37
CA ASN A 134 -26.86 4.81 30.08
C ASN A 134 -27.36 6.27 30.16
N GLU A 135 -28.58 6.57 29.72
CA GLU A 135 -29.17 7.91 29.86
C GLU A 135 -29.26 8.35 31.32
N GLY A 136 -29.59 7.43 32.23
CA GLY A 136 -29.64 7.70 33.68
C GLY A 136 -28.29 8.09 34.29
N ASP A 137 -27.20 7.48 33.83
CA ASP A 137 -25.85 7.76 34.30
C ASP A 137 -25.27 9.08 33.74
N SER A 138 -25.67 9.48 32.52
CA SER A 138 -25.21 10.74 31.89
C SER A 138 -25.84 12.01 32.46
N SER A 139 -26.96 11.90 33.19
CA SER A 139 -27.64 13.04 33.83
C SER A 139 -27.15 13.35 35.25
N GLY A 140 -26.16 12.62 35.76
CA GLY A 140 -25.61 12.74 37.12
C GLY A 140 -24.18 13.25 37.22
N SER A 141 -23.62 13.88 36.17
CA SER A 141 -22.29 14.51 36.18
C SER A 141 -22.34 15.98 35.81
#